data_AF-A0A7V2K7K2-F1
#
_entry.id   AF-A0A7V2K7K2-F1
#
_cell.length_a   1.000
_cell.length_b   1.000
_cell.length_c   1.000
_cell.angle_alpha   90.00
_cell.angle_beta   90.00
_cell.angle_gamma   90.00
#
_symmetry.space_group_name_H-M   'P 1'
#
loop_
_entity.id
_entity.type
_entity.pdbx_description
1 polymer ?
#
loop_
_entity_poly.entity_id
_entity_poly.type
_entity_poly.pdbx_seq_one_letter_code
_entity_poly.pdbx_strand_id
1 'polypeptide(L)'
;MRRLFFSKKGFTFMDVIIGIALMLILFLGIFGAYQLALKVVGQSKARTIAIAIANEQLEKIRNLPYLDVGTNEPGCDPCGVVEKSFSTTSNNMIFYVTTTIICHDDPKDGIGANDSTYTSEGYKVCNCDYRKVRVEVSWGGLFGGKISQDGIVSPRSGNEECEYTGGVLKVTVFNSKGEKISSPLIRVRNINTGALREATPDDGTYYFVLATDTSAYAITTTKAGFGTEQTFGIGDTYEGQTIANPEKPHASVLEGQLTEYSFCIDKLSKFLIYTLEAKADHIY
;
A
#
# COMPACT_ATOMS: atom_id res chain seq x y z
N MET A 1 -38.86 -12.09 -81.01
CA MET A 1 -38.20 -12.61 -79.78
C MET A 1 -37.15 -11.59 -79.34
N ARG A 2 -37.50 -10.69 -78.39
CA ARG A 2 -36.65 -9.56 -77.99
C ARG A 2 -35.67 -10.04 -76.91
N ARG A 3 -34.42 -10.32 -77.26
CA ARG A 3 -33.36 -10.65 -76.29
C ARG A 3 -33.04 -9.39 -75.48
N LEU A 4 -33.47 -9.37 -74.23
CA LEU A 4 -32.99 -8.43 -73.22
C LEU A 4 -31.51 -8.76 -72.94
N PHE A 5 -30.59 -7.99 -73.51
CA PHE A 5 -29.19 -8.03 -73.11
C PHE A 5 -29.06 -7.34 -71.76
N PHE A 6 -28.87 -8.13 -70.69
CA PHE A 6 -28.39 -7.60 -69.43
C PHE A 6 -26.94 -7.12 -69.62
N SER A 7 -26.73 -5.81 -69.54
CA SER A 7 -25.37 -5.25 -69.41
C SER A 7 -24.81 -5.71 -68.07
N LYS A 8 -23.86 -6.64 -68.08
CA LYS A 8 -23.08 -6.99 -66.89
C LYS A 8 -22.11 -5.85 -66.62
N LYS A 9 -22.51 -4.89 -65.79
CA LYS A 9 -21.59 -3.88 -65.24
C LYS A 9 -20.59 -4.62 -64.33
N GLY A 10 -19.30 -4.55 -64.67
CA GLY A 10 -18.22 -5.06 -63.82
C GLY A 10 -17.98 -4.17 -62.60
N PHE A 11 -17.27 -4.68 -61.60
CA PHE A 11 -16.85 -3.90 -60.44
C PHE A 11 -15.78 -2.86 -60.83
N THR A 12 -15.87 -1.66 -60.26
CA THR A 12 -14.81 -0.66 -60.39
C THR A 12 -13.69 -0.95 -59.38
N PHE A 13 -12.47 -0.49 -59.67
CA PHE A 13 -11.34 -0.62 -58.74
C PHE A 13 -11.62 0.04 -57.38
N MET A 14 -12.37 1.14 -57.37
CA MET A 14 -12.79 1.82 -56.14
C MET A 14 -13.74 0.96 -55.29
N ASP A 15 -14.68 0.25 -55.91
CA ASP A 15 -15.60 -0.64 -55.19
C ASP A 15 -14.85 -1.77 -54.48
N VAL A 16 -13.77 -2.27 -55.09
CA VAL A 16 -12.91 -3.32 -54.51
C VAL A 16 -12.12 -2.78 -53.31
N ILE A 17 -11.54 -1.59 -53.42
CA ILE A 17 -10.82 -0.95 -52.29
C ILE A 17 -11.76 -0.72 -51.11
N ILE A 18 -12.94 -0.15 -51.37
CA ILE A 18 -13.93 0.12 -50.32
C ILE A 18 -14.40 -1.20 -49.69
N GLY A 19 -14.66 -2.24 -50.49
CA GLY A 19 -15.03 -3.56 -50.01
C GLY A 19 -13.96 -4.19 -49.12
N ILE A 20 -12.68 -4.11 -49.52
CA ILE A 20 -11.56 -4.60 -48.72
C ILE A 20 -11.42 -3.79 -47.42
N ALA A 21 -11.53 -2.47 -47.47
CA ALA A 21 -11.43 -1.63 -46.29
C ALA A 21 -12.53 -1.94 -45.25
N LEU A 22 -13.78 -2.11 -45.71
CA LEU A 22 -14.90 -2.51 -44.84
C LEU A 22 -14.70 -3.91 -44.26
N MET A 23 -14.21 -4.86 -45.06
CA MET A 23 -13.88 -6.21 -44.58
C MET A 23 -12.77 -6.18 -43.54
N LEU A 24 -11.71 -5.40 -43.76
CA LEU A 24 -10.60 -5.28 -42.80
C LEU A 24 -11.08 -4.72 -41.45
N ILE A 25 -11.89 -3.65 -41.46
CA ILE A 25 -12.45 -3.09 -40.22
C ILE A 25 -13.27 -4.14 -39.47
N LEU A 26 -14.10 -4.91 -40.19
CA LEU A 26 -14.93 -5.96 -39.61
C LEU A 26 -14.07 -7.09 -38.99
N PHE A 27 -13.08 -7.61 -39.73
CA PHE A 27 -12.22 -8.69 -39.22
C PHE A 27 -11.34 -8.25 -38.05
N LEU A 28 -10.81 -7.01 -38.09
CA LEU A 28 -10.07 -6.45 -36.96
C LEU A 28 -10.95 -6.28 -35.73
N GLY A 29 -12.20 -5.85 -35.90
CA GLY A 29 -13.18 -5.77 -34.82
C GLY A 29 -13.45 -7.13 -34.17
N ILE A 30 -13.71 -8.16 -35.00
CA ILE A 30 -13.97 -9.53 -34.51
C ILE A 30 -12.74 -10.10 -33.82
N PHE A 31 -11.55 -9.93 -34.40
CA PHE A 31 -10.31 -10.43 -33.82
C PHE A 31 -9.99 -9.75 -32.49
N GLY A 32 -10.18 -8.42 -32.39
CA GLY A 32 -10.03 -7.67 -31.16
C GLY A 32 -11.01 -8.13 -30.07
N ALA A 33 -12.28 -8.36 -30.43
CA ALA A 33 -13.29 -8.89 -29.52
C ALA A 33 -12.91 -10.29 -29.00
N TYR A 34 -12.41 -11.17 -29.87
CA TYR A 34 -11.96 -12.51 -29.49
C TYR A 34 -10.77 -12.47 -28.52
N GLN A 35 -9.77 -11.62 -28.78
CA GLN A 35 -8.64 -11.44 -27.87
C GLN A 35 -9.08 -10.92 -26.51
N LEU A 36 -10.01 -9.95 -26.48
CA LEU A 36 -10.55 -9.43 -25.23
C LEU A 36 -11.32 -10.51 -24.45
N ALA A 37 -12.12 -11.34 -25.15
CA ALA A 37 -12.84 -12.45 -24.53
C ALA A 37 -11.87 -13.44 -23.87
N LEU A 38 -10.80 -13.84 -24.55
CA LEU A 38 -9.78 -14.72 -23.98
C LEU A 38 -9.08 -14.08 -22.77
N LYS A 39 -8.76 -12.78 -22.85
CA LYS A 39 -8.19 -12.02 -21.73
C LYS A 39 -9.10 -12.06 -20.49
N VAL A 40 -10.39 -11.76 -20.67
CA VAL A 40 -11.35 -11.74 -19.57
C VAL A 40 -11.52 -13.12 -18.95
N VAL A 41 -11.63 -14.17 -19.77
CA VAL A 41 -11.75 -15.55 -19.27
C VAL A 41 -10.49 -15.98 -18.50
N GLY A 42 -9.31 -15.70 -19.05
CA GLY A 42 -8.03 -16.01 -18.39
C GLY A 42 -7.87 -15.29 -17.05
N GLN A 43 -8.14 -13.98 -17.03
CA GLN A 43 -8.06 -13.16 -15.83
C GLN A 43 -9.10 -13.59 -14.79
N SER A 44 -10.32 -13.92 -15.20
CA SER A 44 -11.36 -14.42 -14.30
C SER A 44 -10.95 -15.75 -13.66
N LYS A 45 -10.42 -16.69 -14.45
CA LYS A 45 -9.94 -17.99 -13.94
C LYS A 45 -8.81 -17.82 -12.93
N ALA A 46 -7.78 -17.01 -13.26
CA ALA A 46 -6.66 -16.75 -12.36
C ALA A 46 -7.13 -16.06 -11.07
N ARG A 47 -8.06 -15.11 -11.17
CA ARG A 47 -8.64 -14.41 -10.02
C ARG A 47 -9.40 -15.35 -9.08
N THR A 48 -10.20 -16.28 -9.61
CA THR A 48 -10.91 -17.27 -8.78
C THR A 48 -9.93 -18.15 -8.00
N ILE A 49 -8.85 -18.59 -8.63
CA ILE A 49 -7.80 -19.37 -7.98
C ILE A 49 -7.08 -18.54 -6.91
N ALA A 50 -6.73 -17.29 -7.22
CA ALA A 50 -6.08 -16.37 -6.28
C ALA A 50 -6.95 -16.12 -5.03
N ILE A 51 -8.26 -15.96 -5.20
CA ILE A 51 -9.22 -15.84 -4.08
C ILE A 51 -9.22 -17.11 -3.23
N ALA A 52 -9.22 -18.30 -3.85
CA ALA A 52 -9.17 -19.55 -3.12
C ALA A 52 -7.87 -19.69 -2.30
N ILE A 53 -6.71 -19.33 -2.88
CA ILE A 53 -5.41 -19.32 -2.19
C ILE A 53 -5.43 -18.33 -1.02
N ALA A 54 -5.95 -17.11 -1.23
CA ALA A 54 -6.02 -16.11 -0.18
C ALA A 54 -6.92 -16.56 0.98
N ASN A 55 -8.07 -17.16 0.67
CA ASN A 55 -8.98 -17.71 1.68
C ASN A 55 -8.33 -18.87 2.44
N GLU A 56 -7.65 -19.80 1.75
CA GLU A 56 -6.92 -20.89 2.40
C GLU A 56 -5.87 -20.34 3.38
N GLN A 57 -5.12 -19.31 2.98
CA GLN A 57 -4.13 -18.68 3.84
C GLN A 57 -4.77 -17.98 5.05
N LEU A 58 -5.88 -17.26 4.86
CA LEU A 58 -6.62 -16.65 5.97
C LEU A 58 -7.14 -17.71 6.96
N GLU A 59 -7.71 -18.81 6.48
CA GLU A 59 -8.19 -19.89 7.36
C GLU A 59 -7.06 -20.60 8.10
N LYS A 60 -5.88 -20.77 7.48
CA LYS A 60 -4.68 -21.24 8.18
C LYS A 60 -4.31 -20.30 9.32
N ILE A 61 -4.24 -18.99 9.06
CA ILE A 61 -3.87 -17.98 10.06
C ILE A 61 -4.91 -17.93 11.20
N ARG A 62 -6.21 -18.04 10.89
CA ARG A 62 -7.29 -18.04 11.89
C ARG A 62 -7.27 -19.25 12.82
N ASN A 63 -6.69 -20.37 12.38
CA ASN A 63 -6.54 -21.58 13.19
C ASN A 63 -5.25 -21.60 14.04
N LEU A 64 -4.39 -20.58 13.94
CA LEU A 64 -3.22 -20.47 14.79
C LEU A 64 -3.60 -19.99 16.20
N PRO A 65 -2.82 -20.36 17.24
CA PRO A 65 -2.84 -19.66 18.52
C PRO A 65 -2.62 -18.16 18.31
N TYR A 66 -3.33 -17.30 19.06
CA TYR A 66 -3.26 -15.84 18.86
C TYR A 66 -1.82 -15.32 18.87
N LEU A 67 -1.00 -15.80 19.81
CA LEU A 67 0.39 -15.38 19.97
C LEU A 67 1.25 -15.68 18.73
N ASP A 68 0.95 -16.76 18.01
CA ASP A 68 1.69 -17.19 16.82
C ASP A 68 1.31 -16.42 15.54
N VAL A 69 0.25 -15.60 15.58
CA VAL A 69 -0.30 -14.87 14.41
C VAL A 69 0.55 -13.64 14.06
N GLY A 70 1.81 -13.83 13.73
CA GLY A 70 2.72 -12.76 13.34
C GLY A 70 3.62 -13.22 12.20
N THR A 71 4.27 -12.29 11.54
CA THR A 71 5.19 -12.65 10.45
C THR A 71 6.49 -13.21 11.02
N ASN A 72 7.15 -14.11 10.30
CA ASN A 72 8.41 -14.74 10.72
C ASN A 72 9.67 -14.10 10.12
N GLU A 73 9.57 -12.92 9.50
CA GLU A 73 10.71 -12.22 8.90
C GLU A 73 11.57 -11.50 9.96
N PRO A 74 12.86 -11.24 9.69
CA PRO A 74 13.65 -10.32 10.51
C PRO A 74 12.98 -8.95 10.60
N GLY A 75 12.84 -8.43 11.82
CA GLY A 75 12.13 -7.17 12.07
C GLY A 75 10.61 -7.25 11.93
N CYS A 76 10.04 -8.44 12.14
CA CYS A 76 8.61 -8.63 12.31
C CYS A 76 8.04 -7.80 13.49
N ASP A 77 6.77 -7.36 13.37
CA ASP A 77 6.06 -6.63 14.42
C ASP A 77 4.52 -6.59 14.18
N PRO A 78 3.72 -7.56 14.62
CA PRO A 78 4.09 -8.60 15.56
C PRO A 78 4.86 -9.74 14.90
N CYS A 79 5.73 -10.36 15.69
CA CYS A 79 6.45 -11.58 15.34
C CYS A 79 5.59 -12.81 15.58
N GLY A 80 5.76 -13.83 14.72
CA GLY A 80 5.07 -15.10 14.83
C GLY A 80 5.57 -16.10 13.79
N VAL A 81 4.73 -17.08 13.44
CA VAL A 81 5.14 -18.22 12.58
C VAL A 81 4.75 -18.07 11.12
N VAL A 82 4.01 -17.02 10.75
CA VAL A 82 3.44 -16.86 9.41
C VAL A 82 4.52 -16.38 8.44
N GLU A 83 4.72 -17.11 7.35
CA GLU A 83 5.61 -16.69 6.27
C GLU A 83 5.05 -15.45 5.56
N LYS A 84 5.80 -14.35 5.56
CA LYS A 84 5.37 -13.09 4.96
C LYS A 84 5.20 -13.19 3.45
N SER A 85 6.07 -13.90 2.75
CA SER A 85 5.99 -13.98 1.29
C SER A 85 6.51 -15.30 0.77
N PHE A 86 5.69 -15.97 -0.04
CA PHE A 86 6.04 -17.25 -0.67
C PHE A 86 5.38 -17.35 -2.05
N SER A 87 5.72 -18.40 -2.80
CA SER A 87 5.06 -18.71 -4.06
C SER A 87 4.42 -20.09 -4.01
N THR A 88 3.29 -20.24 -4.70
CA THR A 88 2.58 -21.52 -4.83
C THR A 88 2.15 -21.73 -6.27
N THR A 89 2.04 -22.99 -6.70
CA THR A 89 1.60 -23.34 -8.05
C THR A 89 0.23 -23.99 -7.99
N SER A 90 -0.72 -23.46 -8.75
CA SER A 90 -2.06 -24.03 -8.89
C SER A 90 -2.51 -23.94 -10.33
N ASN A 91 -3.04 -25.05 -10.90
CA ASN A 91 -3.42 -25.16 -12.31
C ASN A 91 -2.32 -24.69 -13.29
N ASN A 92 -1.07 -25.12 -13.07
CA ASN A 92 0.10 -24.75 -13.89
C ASN A 92 0.40 -23.23 -13.93
N MET A 93 -0.12 -22.45 -12.98
CA MET A 93 0.20 -21.03 -12.82
C MET A 93 0.86 -20.78 -11.47
N ILE A 94 1.89 -19.95 -11.46
CA ILE A 94 2.59 -19.51 -10.24
C ILE A 94 1.87 -18.29 -9.69
N PHE A 95 1.57 -18.33 -8.40
CA PHE A 95 1.03 -17.23 -7.61
C PHE A 95 2.05 -16.83 -6.55
N TYR A 96 2.17 -15.53 -6.32
CA TYR A 96 2.98 -14.95 -5.25
C TYR A 96 2.04 -14.44 -4.17
N VAL A 97 2.22 -14.96 -2.96
CA VAL A 97 1.38 -14.64 -1.80
C VAL A 97 2.21 -13.77 -0.87
N THR A 98 1.67 -12.63 -0.45
CA THR A 98 2.25 -11.75 0.56
C THR A 98 1.25 -11.51 1.67
N THR A 99 1.62 -11.88 2.91
CA THR A 99 0.80 -11.69 4.10
C THR A 99 1.36 -10.52 4.91
N THR A 100 0.51 -9.54 5.21
CA THR A 100 0.80 -8.45 6.15
C THR A 100 -0.03 -8.67 7.40
N ILE A 101 0.61 -8.66 8.57
CA ILE A 101 -0.06 -8.76 9.86
C ILE A 101 0.36 -7.55 10.69
N ILE A 102 -0.63 -6.81 11.21
CA ILE A 102 -0.41 -5.64 12.05
C ILE A 102 -1.31 -5.71 13.29
N CYS A 103 -0.81 -5.20 14.40
CA CYS A 103 -1.65 -4.91 15.56
C CYS A 103 -2.57 -3.72 15.28
N HIS A 104 -3.76 -3.75 15.87
CA HIS A 104 -4.72 -2.66 15.80
C HIS A 104 -5.30 -2.40 17.18
N ASP A 105 -5.34 -1.11 17.53
CA ASP A 105 -5.93 -0.52 18.74
C ASP A 105 -7.33 0.04 18.34
N ASP A 106 -8.40 -0.51 18.90
CA ASP A 106 -9.78 -0.07 18.75
C ASP A 106 -10.06 1.07 19.76
N PRO A 107 -10.46 2.27 19.30
CA PRO A 107 -10.70 3.40 20.20
C PRO A 107 -11.78 3.21 21.29
N LYS A 108 -12.47 2.07 21.31
CA LYS A 108 -13.66 1.82 22.13
C LYS A 108 -13.37 1.63 23.62
N ASP A 109 -12.25 1.00 23.98
CA ASP A 109 -11.79 0.79 25.36
C ASP A 109 -10.62 1.69 25.76
N GLY A 110 -10.06 2.43 24.81
CA GLY A 110 -9.12 3.50 25.06
C GLY A 110 -8.21 3.69 23.86
N ILE A 111 -7.11 4.41 24.04
CA ILE A 111 -5.96 4.41 23.13
C ILE A 111 -4.72 4.63 24.00
N GLY A 112 -3.63 3.92 23.71
CA GLY A 112 -2.37 4.10 24.43
C GLY A 112 -2.54 3.84 25.93
N ALA A 113 -2.11 4.78 26.78
CA ALA A 113 -2.13 4.58 28.24
C ALA A 113 -3.53 4.45 28.86
N ASN A 114 -4.58 4.83 28.13
CA ASN A 114 -5.97 4.74 28.60
C ASN A 114 -6.67 3.45 28.16
N ASP A 115 -6.07 2.70 27.24
CA ASP A 115 -6.57 1.40 26.82
C ASP A 115 -5.99 0.36 27.78
N SER A 116 -6.87 -0.24 28.58
CA SER A 116 -6.47 -1.24 29.57
C SER A 116 -7.52 -2.32 29.71
N THR A 117 -7.05 -3.55 29.83
CA THR A 117 -7.90 -4.74 30.02
C THR A 117 -7.47 -5.50 31.28
N TYR A 118 -8.38 -6.31 31.80
CA TYR A 118 -8.13 -7.11 33.00
C TYR A 118 -7.43 -8.43 32.65
N THR A 119 -6.29 -8.68 33.28
CA THR A 119 -5.49 -9.90 33.13
C THR A 119 -5.44 -10.68 34.45
N SER A 120 -4.82 -11.87 34.44
CA SER A 120 -4.50 -12.60 35.67
C SER A 120 -3.55 -11.86 36.62
N GLU A 121 -2.84 -10.83 36.13
CA GLU A 121 -1.92 -9.99 36.91
C GLU A 121 -2.54 -8.63 37.31
N GLY A 122 -3.80 -8.38 36.93
CA GLY A 122 -4.51 -7.13 37.16
C GLY A 122 -4.75 -6.33 35.87
N TYR A 123 -5.09 -5.05 35.99
CA TYR A 123 -5.25 -4.18 34.82
C TYR A 123 -3.89 -3.87 34.19
N LYS A 124 -3.77 -4.15 32.88
CA LYS A 124 -2.58 -3.87 32.07
C LYS A 124 -2.99 -3.05 30.84
N VAL A 125 -2.08 -2.22 30.34
CA VAL A 125 -2.25 -1.44 29.11
C VAL A 125 -1.94 -2.31 27.90
N CYS A 126 -2.87 -2.45 26.96
CA CYS A 126 -2.84 -3.53 25.97
C CYS A 126 -3.28 -3.08 24.56
N ASN A 127 -2.43 -2.28 23.91
CA ASN A 127 -2.75 -1.61 22.63
C ASN A 127 -2.88 -2.51 21.38
N CYS A 128 -2.94 -3.83 21.53
CA CYS A 128 -3.11 -4.76 20.40
C CYS A 128 -4.35 -5.64 20.61
N ASP A 129 -5.51 -5.01 20.55
CA ASP A 129 -6.82 -5.63 20.74
C ASP A 129 -7.06 -6.78 19.75
N TYR A 130 -6.56 -6.62 18.52
CA TYR A 130 -6.61 -7.66 17.52
C TYR A 130 -5.55 -7.49 16.43
N ARG A 131 -5.29 -8.58 15.72
CA ARG A 131 -4.37 -8.60 14.58
C ARG A 131 -5.16 -8.48 13.29
N LYS A 132 -4.91 -7.42 12.52
CA LYS A 132 -5.40 -7.27 11.14
C LYS A 132 -4.47 -8.02 10.20
N VAL A 133 -5.04 -8.91 9.41
CA VAL A 133 -4.34 -9.76 8.45
C VAL A 133 -4.76 -9.35 7.05
N ARG A 134 -3.80 -9.06 6.18
CA ARG A 134 -4.03 -8.83 4.75
C ARG A 134 -3.24 -9.85 3.96
N VAL A 135 -3.91 -10.67 3.16
CA VAL A 135 -3.28 -11.60 2.23
C VAL A 135 -3.43 -11.04 0.82
N GLU A 136 -2.34 -10.60 0.22
CA GLU A 136 -2.27 -10.23 -1.20
C GLU A 136 -1.79 -11.44 -2.01
N VAL A 137 -2.50 -11.76 -3.09
CA VAL A 137 -2.09 -12.80 -4.04
C VAL A 137 -1.98 -12.18 -5.41
N SER A 138 -0.80 -12.28 -6.01
CA SER A 138 -0.51 -11.77 -7.35
C SER A 138 -0.08 -12.90 -8.29
N TRP A 139 -0.32 -12.70 -9.58
CA TRP A 139 0.08 -13.62 -10.64
C TRP A 139 0.59 -12.85 -11.85
N GLY A 140 1.55 -13.46 -12.55
CA GLY A 140 2.17 -12.88 -13.74
C GLY A 140 1.52 -13.31 -15.06
N GLY A 141 2.27 -13.12 -16.15
CA GLY A 141 1.86 -13.49 -17.52
C GLY A 141 1.12 -12.38 -18.27
N LEU A 142 0.60 -12.72 -19.45
CA LEU A 142 -0.09 -11.78 -20.36
C LEU A 142 -1.29 -11.07 -19.71
N PHE A 143 -1.90 -11.71 -18.72
CA PHE A 143 -3.07 -11.21 -17.98
C PHE A 143 -2.82 -11.24 -16.47
N GLY A 144 -1.64 -10.76 -16.08
CA GLY A 144 -1.25 -10.61 -14.68
C GLY A 144 -2.25 -9.74 -13.90
N GLY A 145 -2.28 -9.95 -12.61
CA GLY A 145 -3.19 -9.26 -11.72
C GLY A 145 -2.88 -9.56 -10.26
N LYS A 146 -3.65 -8.93 -9.39
CA LYS A 146 -3.59 -9.15 -7.95
C LYS A 146 -4.96 -9.03 -7.31
N ILE A 147 -5.12 -9.71 -6.19
CA ILE A 147 -6.23 -9.53 -5.26
C ILE A 147 -5.69 -9.39 -3.85
N SER A 148 -6.47 -8.79 -2.96
CA SER A 148 -6.19 -8.76 -1.53
C SER A 148 -7.44 -9.19 -0.79
N GLN A 149 -7.25 -9.97 0.28
CA GLN A 149 -8.29 -10.31 1.24
C GLN A 149 -7.85 -9.89 2.62
N ASP A 150 -8.75 -9.25 3.36
CA ASP A 150 -8.52 -8.81 4.72
C ASP A 150 -9.24 -9.74 5.71
N GLY A 151 -8.67 -9.91 6.89
CA GLY A 151 -9.20 -10.70 7.98
C GLY A 151 -8.75 -10.14 9.33
N ILE A 152 -9.40 -10.59 10.38
CA ILE A 152 -9.10 -10.22 11.76
C ILE A 152 -8.93 -11.49 12.58
N VAL A 153 -7.92 -11.52 13.44
CA VAL A 153 -7.76 -12.52 14.48
C VAL A 153 -7.78 -11.81 15.83
N SER A 154 -8.73 -12.19 16.68
CA SER A 154 -8.90 -11.61 18.01
C SER A 154 -8.34 -12.54 19.08
N PRO A 155 -7.79 -12.00 20.18
CA PRO A 155 -7.38 -12.75 21.35
C PRO A 155 -8.61 -13.37 22.03
N ARG A 156 -8.41 -14.47 22.76
CA ARG A 156 -9.48 -15.15 23.51
C ARG A 156 -9.68 -14.59 24.92
N SER A 157 -8.71 -13.82 25.41
CA SER A 157 -8.73 -13.24 26.75
C SER A 157 -7.80 -12.03 26.81
N GLY A 158 -8.00 -11.17 27.82
CA GLY A 158 -7.08 -10.05 28.09
C GLY A 158 -5.65 -10.52 28.31
N ASN A 159 -5.42 -11.73 28.82
CA ASN A 159 -4.06 -12.27 28.92
C ASN A 159 -3.40 -12.38 27.53
N GLU A 160 -4.09 -12.95 26.53
CA GLU A 160 -3.53 -13.09 25.17
C GLU A 160 -3.33 -11.74 24.47
N GLU A 161 -4.24 -10.80 24.71
CA GLU A 161 -4.18 -9.42 24.19
C GLU A 161 -2.94 -8.69 24.71
N CYS A 162 -2.71 -8.78 26.02
CA CYS A 162 -1.64 -8.08 26.72
C CYS A 162 -0.25 -8.72 26.61
N GLU A 163 -0.11 -9.83 25.89
CA GLU A 163 1.20 -10.44 25.61
C GLU A 163 2.01 -9.61 24.62
N TYR A 164 1.34 -8.86 23.73
CA TYR A 164 2.04 -7.92 22.86
C TYR A 164 2.55 -6.73 23.68
N THR A 165 3.86 -6.49 23.64
CA THR A 165 4.50 -5.34 24.27
C THR A 165 4.82 -4.29 23.22
N GLY A 166 4.18 -3.13 23.33
CA GLY A 166 4.35 -2.04 22.38
C GLY A 166 3.70 -0.77 22.89
N GLY A 167 3.71 0.26 22.04
CA GLY A 167 3.02 1.52 22.31
C GLY A 167 2.37 2.05 21.05
N VAL A 168 1.73 3.20 21.19
CA VAL A 168 0.97 3.82 20.10
C VAL A 168 1.70 5.05 19.61
N LEU A 169 2.05 5.07 18.33
CA LEU A 169 2.55 6.24 17.63
C LEU A 169 1.40 6.87 16.82
N LYS A 170 0.93 8.03 17.26
CA LYS A 170 -0.04 8.84 16.53
C LYS A 170 0.69 9.81 15.60
N VAL A 171 0.40 9.73 14.32
CA VAL A 171 0.93 10.65 13.31
C VAL A 171 -0.20 11.47 12.72
N THR A 172 -0.07 12.79 12.72
CA THR A 172 -1.03 13.71 12.09
C THR A 172 -0.34 14.53 11.01
N VAL A 173 -0.97 14.65 9.84
CA VAL A 173 -0.47 15.42 8.71
C VAL A 173 -1.44 16.55 8.39
N PHE A 174 -0.95 17.78 8.36
CA PHE A 174 -1.73 18.98 8.08
C PHE A 174 -1.01 19.93 7.12
N ASN A 175 -1.68 20.98 6.67
CA ASN A 175 -1.12 22.05 5.84
C ASN A 175 -0.77 23.31 6.65
N SER A 176 -0.14 24.30 6.03
CA SER A 176 0.18 25.60 6.66
C SER A 176 -1.00 26.36 7.30
N LYS A 177 -2.25 26.00 6.97
CA LYS A 177 -3.48 26.56 7.58
C LYS A 177 -3.98 25.76 8.78
N GLY A 178 -3.29 24.68 9.16
CA GLY A 178 -3.71 23.75 10.21
C GLY A 178 -4.81 22.78 9.79
N GLU A 179 -5.17 22.73 8.51
CA GLU A 179 -6.19 21.79 8.01
C GLU A 179 -5.54 20.42 7.78
N LYS A 180 -6.16 19.36 8.29
CA LYS A 180 -5.67 18.00 8.07
C LYS A 180 -5.70 17.65 6.58
N ILE A 181 -4.68 16.92 6.13
CA ILE A 181 -4.55 16.49 4.74
C ILE A 181 -5.13 15.09 4.61
N SER A 182 -6.15 14.95 3.77
CA SER A 182 -6.76 13.66 3.47
C SER A 182 -5.84 12.75 2.65
N SER A 183 -5.80 11.46 2.95
CA SER A 183 -5.02 10.40 2.29
C SER A 183 -3.53 10.76 2.04
N PRO A 184 -2.76 11.22 3.04
CA PRO A 184 -1.31 11.37 2.92
C PRO A 184 -0.65 9.99 3.08
N LEU A 185 0.45 9.72 2.37
CA LEU A 185 1.26 8.54 2.66
C LEU A 185 2.09 8.81 3.91
N ILE A 186 1.83 8.07 4.98
CA ILE A 186 2.63 8.04 6.20
C ILE A 186 3.42 6.74 6.20
N ARG A 187 4.73 6.84 6.21
CA ARG A 187 5.66 5.71 6.29
C ARG A 187 6.40 5.78 7.63
N VAL A 188 6.37 4.70 8.38
CA VAL A 188 7.11 4.55 9.64
C VAL A 188 8.06 3.36 9.48
N ARG A 189 9.35 3.61 9.62
CA ARG A 189 10.40 2.59 9.53
C ARG A 189 11.16 2.55 10.84
N ASN A 190 11.26 1.38 11.45
CA ASN A 190 12.23 1.14 12.52
C ASN A 190 13.62 0.95 11.88
N ILE A 191 14.58 1.81 12.23
CA ILE A 191 15.93 1.79 11.65
C ILE A 191 16.80 0.63 12.16
N ASN A 192 16.50 0.11 13.35
CA ASN A 192 17.24 -0.98 13.98
C ASN A 192 16.80 -2.34 13.41
N THR A 193 15.49 -2.54 13.28
CA THR A 193 14.91 -3.83 12.84
C THR A 193 14.63 -3.88 11.35
N GLY A 194 14.49 -2.72 10.70
CA GLY A 194 14.04 -2.60 9.31
C GLY A 194 12.52 -2.73 9.14
N ALA A 195 11.76 -2.93 10.22
CA ALA A 195 10.30 -3.01 10.19
C ALA A 195 9.70 -1.78 9.49
N LEU A 196 8.76 -2.00 8.57
CA LEU A 196 8.14 -0.95 7.77
C LEU A 196 6.62 -1.00 7.92
N ARG A 197 6.01 0.14 8.27
CA ARG A 197 4.56 0.32 8.32
C ARG A 197 4.17 1.52 7.47
N GLU A 198 3.08 1.38 6.73
CA GLU A 198 2.55 2.44 5.87
C GLU A 198 1.05 2.59 6.08
N ALA A 199 0.56 3.82 6.06
CA ALA A 199 -0.85 4.14 6.13
C ALA A 199 -1.20 5.32 5.21
N THR A 200 -2.45 5.35 4.74
CA THR A 200 -3.02 6.43 3.94
C THR A 200 -4.36 6.89 4.52
N PRO A 201 -4.37 7.48 5.73
CA PRO A 201 -5.61 7.80 6.44
C PRO A 201 -6.43 8.88 5.71
N ASP A 202 -7.74 8.68 5.61
CA ASP A 202 -8.64 9.64 4.94
C ASP A 202 -8.74 10.97 5.66
N ASP A 203 -8.51 11.01 6.97
CA ASP A 203 -8.55 12.22 7.79
C ASP A 203 -7.16 12.80 8.08
N GLY A 204 -6.09 12.20 7.55
CA GLY A 204 -4.72 12.66 7.80
C GLY A 204 -4.13 12.29 9.16
N THR A 205 -4.84 11.53 10.00
CA THR A 205 -4.33 11.01 11.28
C THR A 205 -4.32 9.49 11.25
N TYR A 206 -3.23 8.87 11.72
CA TYR A 206 -3.17 7.42 11.89
C TYR A 206 -2.48 7.05 13.20
N TYR A 207 -2.95 5.96 13.81
CA TYR A 207 -2.42 5.38 15.04
C TYR A 207 -1.70 4.08 14.68
N PHE A 208 -0.39 4.06 14.87
CA PHE A 208 0.43 2.87 14.65
C PHE A 208 0.69 2.20 16.00
N VAL A 209 0.25 0.96 16.15
CA VAL A 209 0.68 0.09 17.24
C VAL A 209 2.01 -0.53 16.83
N LEU A 210 3.07 -0.25 17.59
CA LEU A 210 4.44 -0.60 17.25
C LEU A 210 5.17 -1.16 18.47
N ALA A 211 6.13 -2.05 18.23
CA ALA A 211 7.02 -2.57 19.25
C ALA A 211 7.81 -1.43 19.92
N THR A 212 8.29 -1.66 21.14
CA THR A 212 9.06 -0.64 21.84
C THR A 212 10.45 -0.48 21.23
N ASP A 213 10.85 0.76 20.98
CA ASP A 213 12.21 1.11 20.55
C ASP A 213 12.44 2.62 20.76
N THR A 214 13.66 3.02 21.09
CA THR A 214 13.99 4.39 21.48
C THR A 214 14.74 5.11 20.36
N SER A 215 14.20 6.26 19.93
CA SER A 215 14.79 7.09 18.85
C SER A 215 15.06 6.30 17.56
N ALA A 216 14.22 5.31 17.26
CA ALA A 216 14.44 4.36 16.17
C ALA A 216 13.40 4.46 15.06
N TYR A 217 12.27 5.13 15.29
CA TYR A 217 11.20 5.23 14.32
C TYR A 217 11.38 6.45 13.42
N ALA A 218 11.93 6.21 12.24
CA ALA A 218 11.99 7.17 11.15
C ALA A 218 10.62 7.30 10.49
N ILE A 219 10.07 8.50 10.48
CA ILE A 219 8.75 8.79 9.93
C ILE A 219 8.94 9.65 8.70
N THR A 220 8.29 9.30 7.59
CA THR A 220 8.25 10.11 6.37
C THR A 220 6.80 10.29 5.97
N THR A 221 6.41 11.53 5.69
CA THR A 221 5.06 11.89 5.24
C THR A 221 5.14 12.57 3.89
N THR A 222 4.29 12.16 2.95
CA THR A 222 4.29 12.73 1.60
C THR A 222 2.92 12.58 0.93
N LYS A 223 2.64 13.42 -0.06
CA LYS A 223 1.45 13.29 -0.91
C LYS A 223 1.75 13.84 -2.31
N ALA A 224 1.19 13.21 -3.34
CA ALA A 224 1.35 13.68 -4.71
C ALA A 224 0.89 15.15 -4.85
N GLY A 225 1.77 16.01 -5.35
CA GLY A 225 1.54 17.45 -5.46
C GLY A 225 1.81 18.26 -4.18
N PHE A 226 2.26 17.62 -3.12
CA PHE A 226 2.65 18.25 -1.85
C PHE A 226 4.14 18.04 -1.55
N GLY A 227 4.65 18.80 -0.58
CA GLY A 227 5.97 18.59 0.01
C GLY A 227 6.10 17.23 0.71
N THR A 228 7.31 16.97 1.17
CA THR A 228 7.65 15.79 1.98
C THR A 228 8.31 16.28 3.25
N GLU A 229 7.95 15.68 4.37
CA GLU A 229 8.58 15.95 5.66
C GLU A 229 8.95 14.62 6.32
N GLN A 230 10.06 14.60 7.05
CA GLN A 230 10.56 13.39 7.71
C GLN A 230 11.28 13.70 9.02
N THR A 231 11.39 12.68 9.87
CA THR A 231 12.25 12.74 11.05
C THR A 231 13.69 12.35 10.71
N PHE A 232 14.64 12.83 11.50
CA PHE A 232 16.07 12.56 11.33
C PHE A 232 16.72 12.11 12.63
N GLY A 233 17.73 11.26 12.52
CA GLY A 233 18.64 10.91 13.60
C GLY A 233 19.82 11.87 13.70
N ILE A 234 20.50 11.87 14.86
CA ILE A 234 21.79 12.54 14.99
C ILE A 234 22.79 11.83 14.08
N GLY A 235 23.47 12.58 13.22
CA GLY A 235 24.44 12.03 12.26
C GLY A 235 23.85 11.74 10.87
N ASP A 236 22.53 11.83 10.69
CA ASP A 236 21.91 11.73 9.37
C ASP A 236 22.38 12.86 8.46
N THR A 237 22.39 12.62 7.16
CA THR A 237 22.77 13.62 6.15
C THR A 237 21.54 14.10 5.38
N TYR A 238 21.32 15.41 5.37
CA TYR A 238 20.28 16.06 4.58
C TYR A 238 20.88 17.20 3.77
N GLU A 239 20.60 17.23 2.47
CA GLU A 239 21.16 18.22 1.53
C GLU A 239 22.69 18.40 1.64
N GLY A 240 23.42 17.31 1.93
CA GLY A 240 24.87 17.30 2.07
C GLY A 240 25.40 17.80 3.41
N GLN A 241 24.53 18.10 4.38
CA GLN A 241 24.91 18.49 5.74
C GLN A 241 24.57 17.41 6.75
N THR A 242 25.50 17.15 7.68
CA THR A 242 25.27 16.24 8.82
C THR A 242 24.44 16.94 9.89
N ILE A 243 23.34 16.31 10.29
CA ILE A 243 22.42 16.83 11.29
C ILE A 243 22.97 16.52 12.69
N ALA A 244 23.42 17.55 13.40
CA ALA A 244 23.87 17.41 14.78
C ALA A 244 22.71 17.45 15.79
N ASN A 245 21.67 18.25 15.51
CA ASN A 245 20.49 18.40 16.38
C ASN A 245 19.21 18.43 15.52
N PRO A 246 18.54 17.28 15.34
CA PRO A 246 17.30 17.20 14.56
C PRO A 246 16.18 18.05 15.19
N GLU A 247 15.52 18.89 14.39
CA GLU A 247 14.30 19.59 14.83
C GLU A 247 13.14 18.63 15.12
N LYS A 248 13.07 17.55 14.33
CA LYS A 248 12.16 16.42 14.52
C LYS A 248 12.98 15.13 14.60
N PRO A 249 13.39 14.70 15.80
CA PRO A 249 14.15 13.47 15.95
C PRO A 249 13.30 12.25 15.57
N HIS A 250 13.95 11.11 15.30
CA HIS A 250 13.24 9.84 15.21
C HIS A 250 12.43 9.57 16.48
N ALA A 251 11.24 9.00 16.32
CA ALA A 251 10.34 8.76 17.43
C ALA A 251 10.83 7.60 18.32
N SER A 252 10.51 7.70 19.60
CA SER A 252 10.58 6.59 20.56
C SER A 252 9.18 6.05 20.77
N VAL A 253 9.00 4.74 20.76
CA VAL A 253 7.77 4.08 21.18
C VAL A 253 8.07 3.33 22.46
N LEU A 254 7.32 3.63 23.51
CA LEU A 254 7.47 3.06 24.84
C LEU A 254 6.23 2.24 25.20
N GLU A 255 6.40 1.25 26.07
CA GLU A 255 5.35 0.32 26.43
C GLU A 255 4.12 1.04 26.99
N GLY A 256 2.96 0.82 26.38
CA GLY A 256 1.68 1.38 26.77
C GLY A 256 1.54 2.90 26.61
N GLN A 257 2.53 3.59 26.01
CA GLN A 257 2.48 5.04 25.90
C GLN A 257 1.99 5.51 24.54
N LEU A 258 1.28 6.64 24.54
CA LEU A 258 0.94 7.39 23.33
C LEU A 258 2.05 8.40 23.02
N THR A 259 2.70 8.23 21.87
CA THR A 259 3.67 9.17 21.30
C THR A 259 3.01 9.90 20.14
N GLU A 260 3.05 11.24 20.15
CA GLU A 260 2.40 12.05 19.12
C GLU A 260 3.42 12.79 18.25
N TYR A 261 3.30 12.63 16.93
CA TYR A 261 4.06 13.38 15.93
C TYR A 261 3.12 14.09 14.95
N SER A 262 3.53 15.29 14.55
CA SER A 262 2.79 16.14 13.63
C SER A 262 3.68 16.63 12.51
N PHE A 263 3.16 16.61 11.29
CA PHE A 263 3.87 16.99 10.07
C PHE A 263 3.05 18.00 9.25
N CYS A 264 3.73 19.02 8.75
CA CYS A 264 3.19 20.05 7.89
C CYS A 264 3.71 19.85 6.45
N ILE A 265 2.81 19.49 5.52
CA ILE A 265 3.15 19.43 4.09
C ILE A 265 2.20 20.34 3.31
N ASP A 266 2.73 21.12 2.38
CA ASP A 266 1.94 22.04 1.55
C ASP A 266 2.05 21.72 0.08
N LYS A 267 1.12 22.25 -0.72
CA LYS A 267 1.15 22.09 -2.18
C LYS A 267 2.45 22.67 -2.74
N LEU A 268 3.11 21.89 -3.59
CA LEU A 268 4.28 22.37 -4.31
C LEU A 268 3.87 23.47 -5.29
N SER A 269 4.59 24.59 -5.26
CA SER A 269 4.46 25.64 -6.27
C SER A 269 5.62 25.55 -7.27
N LYS A 270 5.39 26.07 -8.48
CA LYS A 270 6.45 26.26 -9.47
C LYS A 270 6.74 27.75 -9.57
N PHE A 271 7.98 28.14 -9.32
CA PHE A 271 8.46 29.51 -9.52
C PHE A 271 9.34 29.53 -10.77
N LEU A 272 8.97 30.35 -11.76
CA LEU A 272 9.76 30.56 -12.98
C LEU A 272 10.56 31.84 -12.82
N ILE A 273 11.89 31.72 -12.83
CA ILE A 273 12.81 32.85 -12.80
C ILE A 273 13.31 33.09 -14.21
N TYR A 274 13.05 34.28 -14.74
CA TYR A 274 13.66 34.76 -15.97
C TYR A 274 14.80 35.70 -15.61
N THR A 275 16.04 35.31 -15.89
CA THR A 275 17.19 36.19 -15.82
C THR A 275 17.44 36.80 -17.20
N LEU A 276 17.64 38.11 -17.24
CA LEU A 276 18.08 38.81 -18.45
C LEU A 276 19.53 39.23 -18.23
N GLU A 277 20.39 38.90 -19.19
CA GLU A 277 21.78 39.35 -19.20
C GLU A 277 21.88 40.61 -20.07
N ALA A 278 22.49 41.67 -19.54
CA ALA A 278 22.76 42.86 -20.33
C ALA A 278 23.98 42.61 -21.23
N LYS A 279 23.74 42.52 -22.54
CA LYS A 279 24.82 42.46 -23.52
C LYS A 279 25.42 43.86 -23.69
N ALA A 280 26.65 44.07 -23.23
CA ALA A 280 27.38 45.30 -23.50
C ALA A 280 27.95 45.25 -24.93
N ASP A 281 27.46 46.11 -25.81
CA ASP A 281 28.09 46.35 -27.11
C ASP A 281 29.35 47.20 -26.90
N HIS A 282 30.50 46.55 -26.76
CA HIS A 282 31.79 47.22 -26.81
C HIS A 282 32.08 47.64 -28.26
N ILE A 283 31.87 48.92 -28.55
CA ILE A 283 32.37 49.57 -29.78
C ILE A 283 33.87 49.79 -29.59
N TYR A 284 34.68 48.98 -30.27
CA TYR A 284 36.12 49.25 -30.46
C TYR A 284 36.33 50.19 -31.65
#